data_AF-A0A7G2IGH0-F1
#
_entry.id   AF-A0A7G2IGH0-F1
#
_cell.length_a   1.000
_cell.length_b   1.000
_cell.length_c   1.000
_cell.angle_alpha   90.00
_cell.angle_beta   90.00
_cell.angle_gamma   90.00
#
_symmetry.space_group_name_H-M   'P 1'
#
loop_
_entity.id
_entity.type
_entity.pdbx_description
1 polymer ?
#
loop_
_entity_poly.entity_id
_entity_poly.type
_entity_poly.pdbx_seq_one_letter_code
_entity_poly.pdbx_strand_id
1 'polypeptide(L)'
;MVVFSEGASASALGVATFQTALISALLLSGLLCDRFGVGVDEKKYFTPWRVTGALFAVIATIFVVSPQWHSTSFILLAILPFLAGLLAGWQPAGNAKVAEATGSMLVSITWNFIVGFCVLGAALAIRVALGHVTVQLPDTWWMYLGGPLGLLSIGLMAILVRGLGLLMLGVASTAGQLLGSVLIDELIPSLGNTVYLVTIIGTLFALIGAIVTTIPEYRASKMAQKNGGVRMKGFLQTVTGPVAHTDMGLTLPHEHLFNDLSSVVDEPHYEFSQQLVGKKVSADLQWGLKHDPYCCADNMDRKEIDDVIFEINNFMSLGGRTIVDATGSESIGRDVLSLREVALKTGLNIVASSGPYLEKFESARIHKPVELLASLIDKELNQGIGETDIRAGMIGEIGVSPAFTQAERNSLRAASLAQRNNPHTAMNIHMPGWLRLGDEVLDIVLEEMNVSPAKVSLAHSDPSGKDVAYQRKMLDRGVWLEFDMIGLDITFPKEGIAPGVQETADAVAHLIELGYADQIVLSHDVFLKQMWAKNGGNGWGFVPNVFLAYLAARGVDNDTLRSSVLITQRGCSRHSQQNARCLTPGY
;
A
#
# COMPACT_ATOMS: atom_id res chain seq x y z
N MET A 1 11.29 0.94 40.29
CA MET A 1 11.29 2.30 40.86
C MET A 1 9.91 2.94 40.88
N VAL A 2 9.20 3.05 39.74
CA VAL A 2 7.84 3.65 39.70
C VAL A 2 6.89 3.02 40.73
N VAL A 3 6.75 1.69 40.72
CA VAL A 3 5.89 0.95 41.67
C VAL A 3 6.24 1.24 43.14
N PHE A 4 7.55 1.29 43.47
CA PHE A 4 8.01 1.63 44.81
C PHE A 4 7.67 3.08 45.17
N SER A 5 7.93 4.00 44.24
CA SER A 5 7.63 5.42 44.42
C SER A 5 6.14 5.64 44.66
N GLU A 6 5.29 4.96 43.89
CA GLU A 6 3.83 5.04 44.01
C GLU A 6 3.38 4.57 45.40
N GLY A 7 3.81 3.39 45.83
CA GLY A 7 3.48 2.86 47.16
C GLY A 7 4.04 3.68 48.32
N ALA A 8 5.18 4.37 48.13
CA ALA A 8 5.84 5.13 49.19
C ALA A 8 5.40 6.59 49.30
N SER A 9 4.89 7.19 48.22
CA SER A 9 4.67 8.65 48.15
C SER A 9 3.28 9.08 47.67
N ALA A 10 2.54 8.25 46.92
CA ALA A 10 1.29 8.71 46.31
C ALA A 10 0.23 9.12 47.34
N SER A 11 0.08 8.36 48.44
CA SER A 11 -0.87 8.67 49.51
C SER A 11 -0.51 9.91 50.33
N ALA A 12 0.76 10.30 50.36
CA ALA A 12 1.22 11.48 51.09
C ALA A 12 1.23 12.74 50.22
N LEU A 13 1.48 12.58 48.92
CA LEU A 13 1.54 13.69 47.95
C LEU A 13 0.17 14.06 47.38
N GLY A 14 -0.77 13.11 47.33
CA GLY A 14 -1.95 13.17 46.48
C GLY A 14 -1.64 12.66 45.08
N VAL A 15 -2.66 12.11 44.41
CA VAL A 15 -2.50 11.43 43.12
C VAL A 15 -2.09 12.44 42.04
N ALA A 16 -2.63 13.66 42.07
CA ALA A 16 -2.31 14.72 41.10
C ALA A 16 -0.85 15.18 41.20
N THR A 17 -0.34 15.38 42.43
CA THR A 17 1.06 15.75 42.66
C THR A 17 2.01 14.66 42.21
N PHE A 18 1.73 13.42 42.59
CA PHE A 18 2.51 12.27 42.19
C PHE A 18 2.56 12.13 40.66
N GLN A 19 1.38 12.12 40.01
CA GLN A 19 1.27 11.86 38.59
C GLN A 19 1.87 12.99 37.75
N THR A 20 1.69 14.24 38.17
CA THR A 20 2.27 15.40 37.49
C THR A 20 3.79 15.39 37.57
N ALA A 21 4.37 15.10 38.74
CA ALA A 21 5.82 15.00 38.90
C ALA A 21 6.41 13.84 38.07
N LEU A 22 5.74 12.68 38.08
CA LEU A 22 6.14 11.50 37.33
C LEU A 22 6.13 11.75 35.81
N ILE A 23 5.02 12.27 35.28
CA ILE A 23 4.86 12.56 33.84
C ILE A 23 5.83 13.65 33.39
N SER A 24 6.01 14.70 34.20
CA SER A 24 6.94 15.78 33.88
C SER A 24 8.37 15.26 33.75
N ALA A 25 8.79 14.40 34.67
CA ALA A 25 10.10 13.73 34.58
C ALA A 25 10.20 12.76 33.40
N LEU A 26 9.12 12.05 33.06
CA LEU A 26 9.08 11.16 31.90
C LEU A 26 9.29 11.93 30.58
N LEU A 27 8.68 13.11 30.46
CA LEU A 27 8.87 14.01 29.31
C LEU A 27 10.34 14.48 29.20
N LEU A 28 10.95 14.85 30.33
CA LEU A 28 12.37 15.23 30.38
C LEU A 28 13.29 14.06 30.04
N SER A 29 12.98 12.87 30.53
CA SER A 29 13.73 11.65 30.24
C SER A 29 13.67 11.29 28.76
N GLY A 30 12.48 11.31 28.15
CA GLY A 30 12.30 11.04 26.73
C GLY A 30 13.13 12.00 25.85
N LEU A 31 13.20 13.28 26.22
CA LEU A 31 14.04 14.27 25.55
C LEU A 31 15.53 13.89 25.58
N LEU A 32 16.02 13.40 26.73
CA LEU A 32 17.41 12.98 26.91
C LEU A 32 17.71 11.69 26.14
N CYS A 33 16.84 10.67 26.24
CA CYS A 33 16.96 9.41 25.50
C CYS A 33 17.08 9.67 23.99
N ASP A 34 16.20 10.49 23.45
CA ASP A 34 16.16 10.89 22.05
C ASP A 34 17.45 11.61 21.62
N ARG A 35 18.02 12.44 22.49
CA ARG A 35 19.28 13.16 22.22
C ARG A 35 20.48 12.23 22.22
N PHE A 36 20.51 11.27 23.13
CA PHE A 36 21.58 10.28 23.21
C PHE A 36 21.46 9.18 22.15
N GLY A 37 20.32 9.08 21.45
CA GLY A 37 20.06 8.07 20.43
C GLY A 37 19.73 6.70 21.02
N VAL A 38 19.14 6.67 22.21
CA VAL A 38 18.86 5.43 22.94
C VAL A 38 17.51 4.90 22.46
N GLY A 39 17.52 3.79 21.72
CA GLY A 39 16.31 3.14 21.20
C GLY A 39 15.74 3.73 19.91
N VAL A 40 16.49 4.58 19.22
CA VAL A 40 16.12 5.18 17.92
C VAL A 40 17.29 5.07 16.93
N ASP A 41 17.02 4.86 15.65
CA ASP A 41 18.06 4.68 14.62
C ASP A 41 18.83 5.97 14.32
N GLU A 42 18.17 7.12 14.52
CA GLU A 42 18.78 8.45 14.35
C GLU A 42 18.63 9.30 15.61
N LYS A 43 19.72 9.95 16.03
CA LYS A 43 19.71 10.90 17.16
C LYS A 43 18.82 12.10 16.83
N LYS A 44 17.84 12.38 17.69
CA LYS A 44 16.98 13.55 17.52
C LYS A 44 17.61 14.78 18.19
N TYR A 45 17.51 15.94 17.54
CA TYR A 45 18.01 17.21 18.07
C TYR A 45 17.00 17.90 18.97
N PHE A 46 17.47 18.79 19.86
CA PHE A 46 16.61 19.66 20.65
C PHE A 46 15.91 20.66 19.72
N THR A 47 14.61 20.44 19.49
CA THR A 47 13.78 21.39 18.74
C THR A 47 13.16 22.41 19.69
N PRO A 48 12.84 23.64 19.24
CA PRO A 48 12.16 24.64 20.07
C PRO A 48 10.91 24.09 20.76
N TRP A 49 10.09 23.30 20.05
CA TRP A 49 8.89 22.66 20.60
C TRP A 49 9.19 21.71 21.77
N ARG A 50 10.21 20.86 21.61
CA ARG A 50 10.60 19.90 22.62
C ARG A 50 11.21 20.56 23.86
N VAL A 51 12.00 21.62 23.66
CA VAL A 51 12.52 22.43 24.78
C VAL A 51 11.38 23.17 25.50
N THR A 52 10.44 23.77 24.78
CA THR A 52 9.29 24.45 25.38
C THR A 52 8.42 23.48 26.18
N GLY A 53 8.15 22.28 25.65
CA GLY A 53 7.38 21.27 26.39
C GLY A 53 8.11 20.75 27.64
N ALA A 54 9.43 20.59 27.57
CA ALA A 54 10.26 20.28 28.74
C ALA A 54 10.26 21.39 29.80
N LEU A 55 10.29 22.66 29.38
CA LEU A 55 10.16 23.80 30.29
C LEU A 55 8.79 23.81 30.99
N PHE A 56 7.71 23.53 30.26
CA PHE A 56 6.38 23.40 30.86
C PHE A 56 6.29 22.23 31.85
N ALA A 57 6.95 21.11 31.60
CA ALA A 57 7.03 20.00 32.55
C ALA A 57 7.75 20.40 33.86
N VAL A 58 8.85 21.15 33.78
CA VAL A 58 9.54 21.68 34.96
C VAL A 58 8.67 22.65 35.73
N ILE A 59 8.03 23.60 35.03
CA ILE A 59 7.12 24.58 35.63
C ILE A 59 5.95 23.87 36.31
N ALA A 60 5.33 22.88 35.64
CA ALA A 60 4.25 22.08 36.21
C ALA A 60 4.66 21.43 37.54
N THR A 61 5.83 20.80 37.59
CA THR A 61 6.34 20.16 38.81
C THR A 61 6.52 21.17 39.94
N ILE A 62 7.09 22.34 39.67
CA ILE A 62 7.26 23.41 40.66
C ILE A 62 5.90 23.88 41.18
N PHE A 63 4.94 24.09 40.29
CA PHE A 63 3.61 24.56 40.66
C PHE A 63 2.90 23.58 41.58
N VAL A 64 2.90 22.29 41.24
CA VAL A 64 2.19 21.30 42.06
C VAL A 64 2.87 21.05 43.41
N VAL A 65 4.19 21.23 43.52
CA VAL A 65 4.91 21.12 44.80
C VAL A 65 4.83 22.39 45.66
N SER A 66 4.64 23.55 45.02
CA SER A 66 4.67 24.88 45.67
C SER A 66 3.79 25.07 46.90
N PRO A 67 2.56 24.51 47.00
CA PRO A 67 1.72 24.70 48.19
C PRO A 67 2.36 24.18 49.48
N GLN A 68 3.28 23.23 49.37
CA GLN A 68 3.89 22.53 50.50
C GLN A 68 5.42 22.67 50.54
N TRP A 69 5.98 23.70 49.87
CA TRP A 69 7.44 23.95 49.80
C TRP A 69 8.10 24.19 51.18
N HIS A 70 7.33 24.48 52.21
CA HIS A 70 7.86 24.63 53.57
C HIS A 70 8.14 23.27 54.26
N SER A 71 7.63 22.16 53.72
CA SER A 71 7.80 20.81 54.27
C SER A 71 8.94 20.07 53.58
N THR A 72 10.08 19.93 54.26
CA THR A 72 11.23 19.16 53.75
C THR A 72 10.86 17.71 53.43
N SER A 73 10.02 17.09 54.27
CA SER A 73 9.56 15.71 54.06
C SER A 73 8.70 15.57 52.80
N PHE A 74 7.85 16.56 52.52
CA PHE A 74 7.02 16.56 51.31
C PHE A 74 7.88 16.68 50.04
N ILE A 75 8.87 17.58 50.05
CA ILE A 75 9.78 17.75 48.91
C ILE A 75 10.57 16.47 48.64
N LEU A 76 11.09 15.82 49.69
CA LEU A 76 11.81 14.55 49.56
C LEU A 76 10.92 13.46 48.97
N LEU A 77 9.64 13.40 49.38
CA LEU A 77 8.68 12.47 48.79
C LEU A 77 8.35 12.82 47.35
N ALA A 78 8.25 14.10 46.98
CA ALA A 78 7.98 14.55 45.62
C ALA A 78 9.16 14.32 44.65
N ILE A 79 10.39 14.22 45.18
CA ILE A 79 11.57 13.85 44.39
C ILE A 79 11.48 12.39 43.92
N LEU A 80 10.85 11.49 44.68
CA LEU A 80 10.74 10.07 44.32
C LEU A 80 10.02 9.83 42.98
N PRO A 81 8.80 10.35 42.73
CA PRO A 81 8.12 10.17 41.44
C PRO A 81 8.89 10.84 40.31
N PHE A 82 9.54 11.98 40.58
CA PHE A 82 10.36 12.65 39.59
C PHE A 82 11.57 11.80 39.18
N LEU A 83 12.33 11.25 40.14
CA LEU A 83 13.43 10.33 39.83
C LEU A 83 12.93 9.05 39.16
N ALA A 84 11.79 8.52 39.59
CA ALA A 84 11.18 7.36 38.98
C ALA A 84 10.82 7.60 37.52
N GLY A 85 10.26 8.78 37.19
CA GLY A 85 9.95 9.18 35.82
C GLY A 85 11.21 9.38 34.97
N LEU A 86 12.27 9.98 35.54
CA LEU A 86 13.55 10.14 34.88
C LEU A 86 14.16 8.79 34.47
N LEU A 87 14.06 7.78 35.33
CA LEU A 87 14.55 6.43 35.03
C LEU A 87 13.61 5.65 34.11
N ALA A 88 12.30 5.80 34.29
CA ALA A 88 11.30 5.07 33.51
C ALA A 88 11.33 5.42 32.02
N GLY A 89 11.71 6.64 31.64
CA GLY A 89 11.78 7.04 30.23
C GLY A 89 12.81 6.28 29.39
N TRP A 90 13.74 5.54 30.01
CA TRP A 90 14.72 4.69 29.32
C TRP A 90 14.19 3.29 29.03
N GLN A 91 13.18 2.84 29.79
CA GLN A 91 12.65 1.48 29.69
C GLN A 91 12.02 1.19 28.31
N PRO A 92 11.21 2.08 27.70
CA PRO A 92 10.65 1.82 26.37
C PRO A 92 11.70 1.53 25.30
N ALA A 93 12.84 2.24 25.33
CA ALA A 93 13.95 2.03 24.41
C ALA A 93 14.60 0.65 24.56
N GLY A 94 14.83 0.22 25.80
CA GLY A 94 15.32 -1.14 26.08
C GLY A 94 14.32 -2.22 25.66
N ASN A 95 13.03 -1.98 25.92
CA ASN A 95 11.96 -2.90 25.56
C ASN A 95 11.85 -3.11 24.05
N ALA A 96 11.99 -2.04 23.27
CA ALA A 96 11.99 -2.12 21.82
C ALA A 96 13.11 -3.01 21.30
N LYS A 97 14.34 -2.87 21.82
CA LYS A 97 15.49 -3.70 21.42
C LYS A 97 15.34 -5.17 21.80
N VAL A 98 14.78 -5.46 22.97
CA VAL A 98 14.46 -6.84 23.37
C VAL A 98 13.40 -7.42 22.44
N ALA A 99 12.32 -6.68 22.16
CA ALA A 99 11.25 -7.14 21.29
C ALA A 99 11.73 -7.40 19.84
N GLU A 100 12.63 -6.55 19.33
CA GLU A 100 13.29 -6.72 18.02
C GLU A 100 14.14 -7.99 17.98
N ALA A 101 14.98 -8.22 18.99
CA ALA A 101 15.83 -9.40 19.06
C ALA A 101 15.06 -10.72 19.25
N THR A 102 13.90 -10.69 19.91
CA THR A 102 13.10 -11.89 20.22
C THR A 102 11.89 -12.08 19.31
N GLY A 103 11.61 -11.14 18.39
CA GLY A 103 10.41 -11.14 17.56
C GLY A 103 9.09 -11.05 18.34
N SER A 104 9.12 -10.62 19.62
CA SER A 104 7.93 -10.66 20.49
C SER A 104 7.97 -9.61 21.60
N MET A 105 6.99 -8.71 21.59
CA MET A 105 6.81 -7.68 22.64
C MET A 105 6.44 -8.30 24.00
N LEU A 106 5.74 -9.45 23.99
CA LEU A 106 5.37 -10.14 25.21
C LEU A 106 6.59 -10.57 26.03
N VAL A 107 7.68 -10.98 25.35
CA VAL A 107 8.93 -11.38 26.02
C VAL A 107 9.53 -10.21 26.80
N SER A 108 9.56 -9.01 26.20
CA SER A 108 10.03 -7.81 26.89
C SER A 108 9.15 -7.43 28.09
N ILE A 109 7.82 -7.51 27.95
CA ILE A 109 6.89 -7.25 29.04
C ILE A 109 7.12 -8.24 30.20
N THR A 110 7.16 -9.53 29.90
CA THR A 110 7.38 -10.59 30.89
C THR A 110 8.67 -10.37 31.68
N TRP A 111 9.78 -10.05 31.00
CA TRP A 111 11.05 -9.80 31.68
C TRP A 111 11.01 -8.61 32.63
N ASN A 112 10.36 -7.51 32.25
CA ASN A 112 10.22 -6.35 33.13
C ASN A 112 9.45 -6.68 34.41
N PHE A 113 8.35 -7.43 34.30
CA PHE A 113 7.56 -7.84 35.45
C PHE A 113 8.33 -8.82 36.34
N ILE A 114 9.04 -9.78 35.77
CA ILE A 114 9.86 -10.72 36.53
C ILE A 114 10.94 -9.98 37.32
N VAL A 115 11.72 -9.10 36.66
CA VAL A 115 12.79 -8.35 37.33
C VAL A 115 12.23 -7.45 38.42
N GLY A 116 11.15 -6.72 38.13
CA GLY A 116 10.48 -5.86 39.11
C GLY A 116 9.98 -6.65 40.33
N PHE A 117 9.31 -7.79 40.09
CA PHE A 117 8.82 -8.68 41.12
C PHE A 117 9.95 -9.25 41.99
N CYS A 118 11.02 -9.74 41.38
CA CYS A 118 12.17 -10.31 42.09
C CYS A 118 12.88 -9.26 42.97
N VAL A 119 13.12 -8.06 42.45
CA VAL A 119 13.80 -6.99 43.21
C VAL A 119 12.95 -6.52 44.38
N LEU A 120 11.65 -6.27 44.17
CA LEU A 120 10.74 -5.86 45.24
C LEU A 120 10.54 -6.99 46.27
N GLY A 121 10.44 -8.24 45.81
CA GLY A 121 10.35 -9.42 46.66
C GLY A 121 11.59 -9.60 47.54
N ALA A 122 12.79 -9.41 46.98
CA ALA A 122 14.04 -9.45 47.74
C ALA A 122 14.09 -8.34 48.79
N ALA A 123 13.70 -7.11 48.44
CA ALA A 123 13.65 -6.00 49.39
C ALA A 123 12.65 -6.27 50.53
N LEU A 124 11.47 -6.83 50.23
CA LEU A 124 10.50 -7.25 51.24
C LEU A 124 11.07 -8.34 52.14
N ALA A 125 11.69 -9.37 51.56
CA ALA A 125 12.29 -10.48 52.31
C ALA A 125 13.37 -9.99 53.29
N ILE A 126 14.23 -9.06 52.86
CA ILE A 126 15.23 -8.42 53.73
C ILE A 126 14.54 -7.68 54.88
N ARG A 127 13.51 -6.87 54.61
CA ARG A 127 12.82 -6.13 55.66
C ARG A 127 12.10 -7.04 56.66
N VAL A 128 11.53 -8.15 56.18
CA VAL A 128 10.94 -9.19 57.04
C VAL A 128 12.01 -9.85 57.90
N ALA A 129 13.15 -10.22 57.32
CA ALA A 129 14.27 -10.83 58.05
C ALA A 129 14.85 -9.90 59.14
N LEU A 130 14.84 -8.59 58.91
CA LEU A 130 15.25 -7.57 59.88
C LEU A 130 14.16 -7.25 60.93
N GLY A 131 12.99 -7.89 60.88
CA GLY A 131 11.88 -7.63 61.81
C GLY A 131 11.18 -6.29 61.61
N HIS A 132 11.37 -5.63 60.47
CA HIS A 132 10.81 -4.30 60.16
C HIS A 132 9.45 -4.34 59.44
N VAL A 133 8.80 -5.50 59.37
CA VAL A 133 7.53 -5.70 58.65
C VAL A 133 6.60 -6.60 59.45
N THR A 134 5.40 -6.10 59.70
CA THR A 134 4.24 -6.91 60.10
C THR A 134 3.43 -7.23 58.86
N VAL A 135 3.32 -8.50 58.49
CA VAL A 135 2.51 -8.93 57.34
C VAL A 135 1.08 -9.12 57.80
N GLN A 136 0.20 -8.20 57.43
CA GLN A 136 -1.24 -8.32 57.60
C GLN A 136 -1.91 -8.09 56.25
N LEU A 137 -2.86 -8.96 55.91
CA LEU A 137 -3.68 -8.80 54.72
C LEU A 137 -4.73 -7.70 54.99
N PRO A 138 -4.93 -6.74 54.08
CA PRO A 138 -5.98 -5.74 54.26
C PRO A 138 -7.37 -6.39 54.28
N ASP A 139 -8.22 -5.98 55.22
CA ASP A 139 -9.64 -6.38 55.26
C ASP A 139 -10.46 -5.74 54.13
N THR A 140 -9.90 -4.71 53.48
CA THR A 140 -10.55 -3.94 52.43
C THR A 140 -10.43 -4.63 51.07
N TRP A 141 -11.52 -5.26 50.62
CA TRP A 141 -11.53 -6.14 49.44
C TRP A 141 -11.10 -5.46 48.12
N TRP A 142 -11.40 -4.17 47.93
CA TRP A 142 -11.04 -3.50 46.67
C TRP A 142 -9.54 -3.22 46.54
N MET A 143 -8.76 -3.29 47.63
CA MET A 143 -7.30 -3.17 47.55
C MET A 143 -6.66 -4.30 46.75
N TYR A 144 -7.32 -5.47 46.64
CA TYR A 144 -6.88 -6.58 45.82
C TYR A 144 -7.16 -6.39 44.32
N LEU A 145 -7.97 -5.40 43.92
CA LEU A 145 -8.27 -5.13 42.51
C LEU A 145 -7.12 -4.46 41.74
N GLY A 146 -6.11 -3.92 42.43
CA GLY A 146 -5.00 -3.21 41.77
C GLY A 146 -4.26 -4.07 40.74
N GLY A 147 -3.97 -5.33 41.08
CA GLY A 147 -3.32 -6.28 40.16
C GLY A 147 -4.15 -6.58 38.89
N PRO A 148 -5.40 -7.07 39.03
CA PRO A 148 -6.30 -7.29 37.91
C PRO A 148 -6.54 -6.05 37.03
N LEU A 149 -6.72 -4.87 37.64
CA LEU A 149 -6.89 -3.61 36.89
C LEU A 149 -5.64 -3.24 36.09
N GLY A 150 -4.45 -3.46 36.66
CA GLY A 150 -3.18 -3.28 35.94
C GLY A 150 -3.05 -4.19 34.73
N LEU A 151 -3.40 -5.48 34.86
CA LEU A 151 -3.40 -6.43 33.74
C LEU A 151 -4.40 -6.03 32.65
N LEU A 152 -5.60 -5.62 33.04
CA LEU A 152 -6.62 -5.13 32.11
C LEU A 152 -6.17 -3.86 31.39
N SER A 153 -5.50 -2.95 32.09
CA SER A 153 -4.92 -1.73 31.50
C SER A 153 -3.87 -2.05 30.44
N ILE A 154 -2.94 -2.97 30.73
CA ILE A 154 -1.90 -3.38 29.78
C ILE A 154 -2.51 -4.10 28.56
N GLY A 155 -3.48 -4.99 28.79
CA GLY A 155 -4.19 -5.68 27.70
C GLY A 155 -4.97 -4.70 26.81
N LEU A 156 -5.67 -3.73 27.42
CA LEU A 156 -6.40 -2.69 26.71
C LEU A 156 -5.45 -1.80 25.90
N MET A 157 -4.32 -1.39 26.48
CA MET A 157 -3.29 -0.64 25.76
C MET A 157 -2.79 -1.42 24.54
N ALA A 158 -2.49 -2.71 24.68
CA ALA A 158 -2.02 -3.55 23.58
C ALA A 158 -3.05 -3.65 22.42
N ILE A 159 -4.35 -3.67 22.74
CA ILE A 159 -5.44 -3.64 21.74
C ILE A 159 -5.53 -2.26 21.07
N LEU A 160 -5.54 -1.18 21.86
CA LEU A 160 -5.72 0.18 21.37
C LEU A 160 -4.55 0.66 20.50
N VAL A 161 -3.32 0.16 20.72
CA VAL A 161 -2.16 0.45 19.86
C VAL A 161 -2.46 0.14 18.39
N ARG A 162 -3.21 -0.94 18.11
CA ARG A 162 -3.50 -1.39 16.73
C ARG A 162 -4.40 -0.42 15.97
N GLY A 163 -5.28 0.31 16.66
CA GLY A 163 -6.24 1.22 16.04
C GLY A 163 -5.80 2.69 16.06
N LEU A 164 -5.13 3.14 17.14
CA LEU A 164 -4.79 4.56 17.35
C LEU A 164 -3.34 4.90 16.98
N GLY A 165 -2.46 3.89 16.90
CA GLY A 165 -1.02 4.10 16.80
C GLY A 165 -0.39 4.59 18.12
N LEU A 166 0.92 4.40 18.26
CA LEU A 166 1.66 4.65 19.52
C LEU A 166 1.63 6.12 19.98
N LEU A 167 1.71 7.07 19.04
CA LEU A 167 1.78 8.50 19.38
C LEU A 167 0.47 9.01 20.00
N MET A 168 -0.66 8.74 19.33
CA MET A 168 -1.98 9.18 19.83
C MET A 168 -2.36 8.46 21.11
N LEU A 169 -2.02 7.18 21.23
CA LEU A 169 -2.23 6.43 22.48
C LEU A 169 -1.43 7.05 23.63
N GLY A 170 -0.17 7.43 23.40
CA GLY A 170 0.66 8.07 24.42
C GLY A 170 0.09 9.40 24.90
N VAL A 171 -0.35 10.26 23.98
CA VAL A 171 -0.97 11.56 24.32
C VAL A 171 -2.30 11.35 25.07
N ALA A 172 -3.17 10.47 24.56
CA ALA A 172 -4.46 10.19 25.18
C ALA A 172 -4.31 9.58 26.58
N SER A 173 -3.36 8.66 26.76
CA SER A 173 -3.08 8.04 28.05
C SER A 173 -2.53 9.05 29.06
N THR A 174 -1.57 9.89 28.64
CA THR A 174 -1.00 10.96 29.49
C THR A 174 -2.08 11.96 29.91
N ALA A 175 -2.94 12.36 28.97
CA ALA A 175 -4.07 13.24 29.25
C ALA A 175 -5.07 12.62 30.22
N GLY A 176 -5.44 11.35 29.99
CA GLY A 176 -6.33 10.60 30.87
C GLY A 176 -5.77 10.43 32.27
N GLN A 177 -4.47 10.17 32.42
CA GLN A 177 -3.80 10.06 33.71
C GLN A 177 -3.77 11.40 34.47
N LEU A 178 -3.41 12.50 33.80
CA LEU A 178 -3.36 13.83 34.42
C LEU A 178 -4.76 14.30 34.84
N LEU A 179 -5.75 14.22 33.94
CA LEU A 179 -7.12 14.61 34.25
C LEU A 179 -7.75 13.69 35.29
N GLY A 180 -7.54 12.38 35.16
CA GLY A 180 -8.01 11.39 36.12
C GLY A 180 -7.41 11.59 37.51
N SER A 181 -6.13 11.97 37.61
CA SER A 181 -5.47 12.21 38.90
C SER A 181 -6.09 13.37 39.68
N VAL A 182 -6.43 14.47 39.00
CA VAL A 182 -7.12 15.61 39.61
C VAL A 182 -8.56 15.24 39.99
N LEU A 183 -9.27 14.51 39.12
CA LEU A 183 -10.62 14.03 39.41
C LEU A 183 -10.66 13.10 40.62
N ILE A 184 -9.66 12.24 40.80
CA ILE A 184 -9.57 11.34 41.96
C ILE A 184 -9.35 12.14 43.25
N ASP A 185 -8.41 13.09 43.24
CA ASP A 185 -8.14 13.92 44.43
C ASP A 185 -9.34 14.80 44.81
N GLU A 186 -10.14 15.23 43.83
CA GLU A 186 -11.37 16.03 44.06
C GLU A 186 -12.57 15.17 44.52
N LEU A 187 -12.80 14.03 43.87
CA LEU A 187 -13.96 13.17 44.15
C LEU A 187 -13.78 12.30 45.39
N ILE A 188 -12.53 12.02 45.79
CA ILE A 188 -12.20 11.18 46.94
C ILE A 188 -11.19 11.92 47.84
N PRO A 189 -11.61 12.98 48.56
CA PRO A 189 -10.71 13.78 49.39
C PRO A 189 -10.08 13.00 50.56
N SER A 190 -10.68 11.87 50.94
CA SER A 190 -10.19 10.97 51.99
C SER A 190 -8.86 10.27 51.65
N LEU A 191 -8.39 10.38 50.41
CA LEU A 191 -7.07 9.87 49.96
C LEU A 191 -5.93 10.90 50.07
N GLY A 192 -6.22 12.11 50.59
CA GLY A 192 -5.23 12.90 51.32
C GLY A 192 -4.55 14.05 50.58
N ASN A 193 -5.30 15.00 50.01
CA ASN A 193 -4.94 16.44 50.01
C ASN A 193 -6.05 17.33 49.42
N THR A 194 -6.04 18.61 49.78
CA THR A 194 -6.88 19.63 49.12
C THR A 194 -6.33 19.93 47.73
N VAL A 195 -7.19 19.92 46.71
CA VAL A 195 -6.80 20.29 45.35
C VAL A 195 -6.63 21.81 45.30
N TYR A 196 -5.38 22.27 45.38
CA TYR A 196 -5.08 23.69 45.22
C TYR A 196 -5.30 24.12 43.77
N LEU A 197 -5.73 25.37 43.57
CA LEU A 197 -5.82 25.96 42.23
C LEU A 197 -4.47 25.85 41.48
N VAL A 198 -3.37 25.97 42.21
CA VAL A 198 -2.00 25.83 41.67
C VAL A 198 -1.72 24.40 41.19
N THR A 199 -2.30 23.38 41.83
CA THR A 199 -2.23 21.97 41.38
C THR A 199 -2.93 21.79 40.04
N ILE A 200 -4.11 22.39 39.87
CA ILE A 200 -4.86 22.36 38.59
C ILE A 200 -4.06 23.05 37.49
N ILE A 201 -3.53 24.24 37.78
CA ILE A 201 -2.69 25.00 36.85
C ILE A 201 -1.44 24.17 36.47
N GLY A 202 -0.75 23.58 37.45
CA GLY A 202 0.41 22.72 37.20
C GLY A 202 0.06 21.51 36.33
N THR A 203 -1.08 20.86 36.57
CA THR A 203 -1.56 19.74 35.75
C THR A 203 -1.84 20.18 34.30
N LEU A 204 -2.44 21.35 34.09
CA LEU A 204 -2.66 21.92 32.76
C LEU A 204 -1.33 22.24 32.06
N PHE A 205 -0.34 22.77 32.77
CA PHE A 205 1.00 22.97 32.21
C PHE A 205 1.65 21.65 31.80
N ALA A 206 1.53 20.59 32.59
CA ALA A 206 2.04 19.27 32.23
C ALA A 206 1.34 18.70 30.99
N LEU A 207 0.02 18.88 30.88
CA LEU A 207 -0.77 18.46 29.72
C LEU A 207 -0.35 19.21 28.46
N ILE A 208 -0.23 20.54 28.54
CA ILE A 208 0.23 21.38 27.44
C ILE A 208 1.67 20.98 27.06
N GLY A 209 2.54 20.74 28.04
CA GLY A 209 3.90 20.25 27.81
C GLY A 209 3.93 18.93 27.04
N ALA A 210 3.10 17.96 27.43
CA ALA A 210 2.98 16.67 26.74
C ALA A 210 2.45 16.82 25.30
N ILE A 211 1.49 17.70 25.06
CA ILE A 211 0.97 17.96 23.71
C ILE A 211 2.03 18.68 22.86
N VAL A 212 2.68 19.71 23.41
CA VAL A 212 3.67 20.52 22.69
C VAL A 212 4.90 19.70 22.28
N THR A 213 5.36 18.80 23.15
CA THR A 213 6.49 17.91 22.86
C THR A 213 6.24 16.96 21.69
N THR A 214 4.98 16.58 21.43
CA THR A 214 4.60 15.68 20.33
C THR A 214 4.33 16.40 19.01
N ILE A 215 4.28 17.74 19.00
CA ILE A 215 4.04 18.54 17.77
C ILE A 215 5.04 18.22 16.65
N PRO A 216 6.37 18.11 16.89
CA PRO A 216 7.32 17.76 15.83
C PRO A 216 7.05 16.39 15.23
N GLU A 217 6.64 15.41 16.03
CA GLU A 217 6.33 14.06 15.55
C GLU A 217 4.99 13.99 14.85
N TYR A 218 3.98 14.74 15.32
CA TYR A 218 2.71 14.90 14.61
C TYR A 218 2.91 15.65 13.29
N ARG A 219 3.76 16.68 13.28
CA ARG A 219 4.14 17.39 12.04
C ARG A 219 4.99 16.52 11.15
N ALA A 220 5.88 15.69 11.68
CA ALA A 220 6.69 14.76 10.91
C ALA A 220 5.86 13.57 10.43
N SER A 221 4.85 13.10 11.15
CA SER A 221 3.93 12.04 10.71
C SER A 221 2.92 12.55 9.71
N LYS A 222 2.42 13.79 9.89
CA LYS A 222 1.61 14.49 8.90
C LYS A 222 2.44 14.89 7.69
N MET A 223 3.69 15.32 7.89
CA MET A 223 4.68 15.50 6.84
C MET A 223 5.17 14.15 6.31
N ALA A 224 5.03 13.00 6.96
CA ALA A 224 5.38 11.70 6.40
C ALA A 224 4.17 11.10 5.66
N GLN A 225 2.95 11.40 6.08
CA GLN A 225 1.77 11.26 5.24
C GLN A 225 1.85 12.18 4.01
N LYS A 226 2.52 13.34 4.13
CA LYS A 226 2.70 14.31 3.04
C LYS A 226 4.00 14.11 2.22
N ASN A 227 5.06 13.57 2.83
CA ASN A 227 6.48 13.48 2.36
C ASN A 227 7.15 12.10 2.64
N GLY A 228 6.53 11.21 3.40
CA GLY A 228 6.84 9.77 3.51
C GLY A 228 6.08 8.95 2.45
N GLY A 229 5.22 9.62 1.69
CA GLY A 229 5.49 9.64 0.28
C GLY A 229 6.60 10.67 0.00
N VAL A 230 7.85 10.24 -0.17
CA VAL A 230 8.47 10.63 -1.42
C VAL A 230 7.57 9.95 -2.45
N ARG A 231 6.41 10.56 -2.71
CA ARG A 231 5.66 10.28 -3.92
C ARG A 231 6.65 10.78 -4.94
N MET A 232 7.48 9.88 -5.44
CA MET A 232 7.94 10.00 -6.80
C MET A 232 6.69 10.42 -7.57
N LYS A 233 6.64 11.70 -7.98
CA LYS A 233 5.54 12.20 -8.79
C LYS A 233 5.63 11.35 -10.05
N GLY A 234 4.67 10.44 -10.19
CA GLY A 234 4.78 9.33 -11.11
C GLY A 234 5.76 8.27 -10.64
N PHE A 235 5.20 7.22 -10.06
CA PHE A 235 5.87 5.94 -9.84
C PHE A 235 5.00 4.82 -10.38
N LEU A 236 5.64 3.70 -10.63
CA LEU A 236 5.04 2.44 -11.00
C LEU A 236 5.32 1.44 -9.87
N GLN A 237 4.29 0.80 -9.34
CA GLN A 237 4.49 -0.29 -8.38
C GLN A 237 4.84 -1.57 -9.15
N THR A 238 6.01 -2.14 -8.91
CA THR A 238 6.44 -3.42 -9.49
C THR A 238 6.41 -4.52 -8.42
N VAL A 239 6.59 -5.77 -8.83
CA VAL A 239 6.67 -6.93 -7.92
C VAL A 239 7.88 -6.88 -6.98
N THR A 240 8.90 -6.05 -7.27
CA THR A 240 10.09 -5.82 -6.44
C THR A 240 10.08 -4.47 -5.72
N GLY A 241 9.04 -3.66 -5.88
CA GLY A 241 8.90 -2.36 -5.23
C GLY A 241 8.56 -1.21 -6.19
N PRO A 242 8.44 0.02 -5.69
CA PRO A 242 8.16 1.19 -6.52
C PRO A 242 9.36 1.59 -7.38
N VAL A 243 9.10 1.88 -8.66
CA VAL A 243 10.07 2.39 -9.65
C VAL A 243 9.61 3.77 -10.14
N ALA A 244 10.54 4.68 -10.42
CA ALA A 244 10.19 6.01 -10.91
C ALA A 244 9.57 5.91 -12.31
N HIS A 245 8.62 6.77 -12.65
CA HIS A 245 8.09 6.78 -14.03
C HIS A 245 9.18 7.07 -15.08
N THR A 246 10.24 7.80 -14.71
CA THR A 246 11.41 8.07 -15.57
C THR A 246 12.25 6.83 -15.83
N ASP A 247 12.14 5.82 -14.97
CA ASP A 247 12.97 4.61 -14.98
C ASP A 247 12.21 3.41 -15.59
N MET A 248 10.98 3.63 -16.05
CA MET A 248 10.19 2.59 -16.73
C MET A 248 10.87 2.13 -18.02
N GLY A 249 11.49 3.04 -18.78
CA GLY A 249 12.09 2.71 -20.08
C GLY A 249 11.10 2.02 -21.02
N LEU A 250 11.60 1.39 -22.09
CA LEU A 250 10.75 0.70 -23.05
C LEU A 250 9.81 -0.30 -22.34
N THR A 251 8.50 -0.10 -22.48
CA THR A 251 7.46 -0.76 -21.68
C THR A 251 6.46 -1.48 -22.58
N LEU A 252 6.15 -2.74 -22.25
CA LEU A 252 5.00 -3.45 -22.80
C LEU A 252 3.87 -3.44 -21.75
N PRO A 253 2.74 -2.76 -22.02
CA PRO A 253 1.69 -2.50 -21.04
C PRO A 253 0.68 -3.64 -20.84
N HIS A 254 0.69 -4.65 -21.72
CA HIS A 254 -0.25 -5.77 -21.68
C HIS A 254 0.40 -7.04 -22.21
N GLU A 255 0.78 -7.92 -21.30
CA GLU A 255 1.36 -9.23 -21.60
C GLU A 255 0.92 -10.26 -20.53
N HIS A 256 1.13 -11.54 -20.80
CA HIS A 256 0.95 -12.60 -19.79
C HIS A 256 2.23 -13.46 -19.70
N LEU A 257 3.08 -13.15 -18.73
CA LEU A 257 4.26 -13.95 -18.40
C LEU A 257 3.85 -15.26 -17.75
N PHE A 258 2.83 -15.24 -16.89
CA PHE A 258 2.29 -16.44 -16.26
C PHE A 258 0.76 -16.37 -16.21
N ASN A 259 0.13 -17.19 -17.05
CA ASN A 259 -1.30 -17.47 -17.03
C ASN A 259 -1.52 -18.99 -17.15
N ASP A 260 -2.73 -19.42 -16.85
CA ASP A 260 -3.20 -20.81 -16.99
C ASP A 260 -4.65 -20.82 -17.45
N LEU A 261 -4.88 -21.33 -18.66
CA LEU A 261 -6.18 -21.47 -19.29
C LEU A 261 -6.59 -22.95 -19.45
N SER A 262 -5.90 -23.86 -18.76
CA SER A 262 -6.13 -25.32 -18.84
C SER A 262 -7.56 -25.74 -18.47
N SER A 263 -8.26 -24.93 -17.68
CA SER A 263 -9.65 -25.17 -17.28
C SER A 263 -10.68 -24.97 -18.40
N VAL A 264 -10.28 -24.34 -19.52
CA VAL A 264 -11.18 -23.97 -20.63
C VAL A 264 -10.65 -24.42 -22.00
N VAL A 265 -9.86 -25.50 -22.03
CA VAL A 265 -9.43 -26.13 -23.30
C VAL A 265 -10.68 -26.50 -24.10
N ASP A 266 -10.72 -26.07 -25.36
CA ASP A 266 -11.85 -26.33 -26.24
C ASP A 266 -11.74 -27.72 -26.87
N GLU A 267 -12.89 -28.30 -27.21
CA GLU A 267 -12.92 -29.46 -28.09
C GLU A 267 -12.42 -29.05 -29.50
N PRO A 268 -11.70 -29.93 -30.21
CA PRO A 268 -11.22 -29.64 -31.57
C PRO A 268 -12.35 -29.21 -32.49
N HIS A 269 -12.25 -28.01 -33.06
CA HIS A 269 -13.32 -27.41 -33.86
C HIS A 269 -13.36 -27.95 -35.29
N TYR A 270 -12.19 -28.23 -35.87
CA TYR A 270 -12.05 -28.72 -37.24
C TYR A 270 -11.52 -30.17 -37.27
N GLU A 271 -11.69 -30.85 -38.40
CA GLU A 271 -11.16 -32.22 -38.59
C GLU A 271 -9.63 -32.27 -38.44
N PHE A 272 -8.91 -31.25 -38.95
CA PHE A 272 -7.46 -31.18 -38.81
C PHE A 272 -7.02 -30.98 -37.35
N SER A 273 -7.85 -30.35 -36.52
CA SER A 273 -7.53 -29.99 -35.13
C SER A 273 -7.30 -31.21 -34.24
N GLN A 274 -7.85 -32.37 -34.63
CA GLN A 274 -7.59 -33.66 -33.96
C GLN A 274 -6.09 -34.00 -33.91
N GLN A 275 -5.30 -33.48 -34.84
CA GLN A 275 -3.85 -33.68 -34.89
C GLN A 275 -3.08 -32.85 -33.86
N LEU A 276 -3.71 -31.82 -33.28
CA LEU A 276 -3.13 -30.91 -32.29
C LEU A 276 -3.32 -31.40 -30.85
N VAL A 277 -4.34 -32.23 -30.62
CA VAL A 277 -4.70 -32.75 -29.29
C VAL A 277 -3.56 -33.58 -28.71
N GLY A 278 -3.19 -33.30 -27.46
CA GLY A 278 -2.14 -34.01 -26.73
C GLY A 278 -0.72 -33.77 -27.25
N LYS A 279 -0.53 -32.88 -28.24
CA LYS A 279 0.81 -32.49 -28.71
C LYS A 279 1.38 -31.37 -27.84
N LYS A 280 2.71 -31.31 -27.78
CA LYS A 280 3.45 -30.16 -27.25
C LYS A 280 3.62 -29.10 -28.32
N VAL A 281 3.46 -27.84 -27.95
CA VAL A 281 3.57 -26.71 -28.88
C VAL A 281 4.98 -26.66 -29.45
N SER A 282 5.07 -26.52 -30.77
CA SER A 282 6.32 -26.31 -31.50
C SER A 282 6.03 -25.59 -32.82
N ALA A 283 7.08 -25.15 -33.51
CA ALA A 283 6.97 -24.52 -34.83
C ALA A 283 6.26 -25.39 -35.87
N ASP A 284 6.40 -26.72 -35.78
CA ASP A 284 5.79 -27.67 -36.71
C ASP A 284 4.26 -27.74 -36.60
N LEU A 285 3.68 -27.18 -35.53
CA LEU A 285 2.23 -27.15 -35.29
C LEU A 285 1.58 -25.80 -35.59
N GLN A 286 2.36 -24.78 -35.96
CA GLN A 286 1.87 -23.43 -36.22
C GLN A 286 0.78 -23.40 -37.30
N TRP A 287 0.88 -24.24 -38.33
CA TRP A 287 -0.10 -24.32 -39.41
C TRP A 287 -1.52 -24.61 -38.92
N GLY A 288 -1.68 -25.36 -37.82
CA GLY A 288 -2.98 -25.70 -37.25
C GLY A 288 -3.34 -24.80 -36.06
N LEU A 289 -2.37 -24.52 -35.19
CA LEU A 289 -2.55 -23.68 -34.00
C LEU A 289 -2.98 -22.24 -34.34
N LYS A 290 -2.61 -21.72 -35.52
CA LYS A 290 -3.09 -20.41 -35.99
C LYS A 290 -4.59 -20.36 -36.34
N HIS A 291 -5.25 -21.51 -36.46
CA HIS A 291 -6.66 -21.60 -36.82
C HIS A 291 -7.55 -22.19 -35.74
N ASP A 292 -6.97 -22.96 -34.80
CA ASP A 292 -7.69 -23.55 -33.68
C ASP A 292 -6.80 -23.61 -32.42
N PRO A 293 -6.48 -22.45 -31.82
CA PRO A 293 -5.44 -22.33 -30.79
C PRO A 293 -5.82 -23.00 -29.47
N TYR A 294 -7.11 -23.02 -29.15
CA TYR A 294 -7.62 -23.39 -27.82
C TYR A 294 -7.84 -24.89 -27.62
N CYS A 295 -7.78 -25.70 -28.68
CA CYS A 295 -7.91 -27.15 -28.59
C CYS A 295 -6.62 -27.87 -28.16
N CYS A 296 -5.47 -27.17 -28.17
CA CYS A 296 -4.20 -27.72 -27.74
C CYS A 296 -3.97 -27.46 -26.25
N ALA A 297 -4.11 -28.50 -25.43
CA ALA A 297 -3.95 -28.39 -23.97
C ALA A 297 -2.60 -27.79 -23.55
N ASP A 298 -1.49 -28.16 -24.20
CA ASP A 298 -0.17 -27.59 -23.87
C ASP A 298 -0.08 -26.09 -24.17
N ASN A 299 -0.79 -25.60 -25.19
CA ASN A 299 -0.82 -24.19 -25.59
C ASN A 299 -1.53 -23.31 -24.54
N MET A 300 -2.52 -23.89 -23.86
CA MET A 300 -3.36 -23.30 -22.83
C MET A 300 -2.81 -23.50 -21.40
N ASP A 301 -1.86 -24.41 -21.23
CA ASP A 301 -1.28 -24.78 -19.95
C ASP A 301 -0.31 -23.71 -19.43
N ARG A 302 0.02 -23.80 -18.14
CA ARG A 302 0.95 -22.90 -17.45
C ARG A 302 2.29 -22.76 -18.18
N LYS A 303 2.91 -21.59 -18.00
CA LYS A 303 4.20 -21.23 -18.59
C LYS A 303 5.33 -21.51 -17.61
N GLU A 304 6.34 -22.25 -18.06
CA GLU A 304 7.52 -22.57 -17.24
C GLU A 304 8.49 -21.38 -17.19
N ILE A 305 9.07 -21.12 -16.02
CA ILE A 305 9.88 -19.90 -15.77
C ILE A 305 11.08 -19.77 -16.71
N ASP A 306 11.74 -20.88 -17.04
CA ASP A 306 12.92 -20.86 -17.91
C ASP A 306 12.56 -20.50 -19.36
N ASP A 307 11.37 -20.92 -19.82
CA ASP A 307 10.84 -20.54 -21.13
C ASP A 307 10.45 -19.06 -21.17
N VAL A 308 9.83 -18.56 -20.10
CA VAL A 308 9.50 -17.13 -19.95
C VAL A 308 10.75 -16.28 -19.96
N ILE A 309 11.79 -16.66 -19.21
CA ILE A 309 13.08 -15.94 -19.22
C ILE A 309 13.73 -15.99 -20.60
N PHE A 310 13.69 -17.13 -21.28
CA PHE A 310 14.22 -17.25 -22.65
C PHE A 310 13.56 -16.24 -23.59
N GLU A 311 12.23 -16.11 -23.54
CA GLU A 311 11.49 -15.17 -24.39
C GLU A 311 11.70 -13.71 -23.98
N ILE A 312 11.75 -13.40 -22.67
CA ILE A 312 12.01 -12.04 -22.17
C ILE A 312 13.38 -11.52 -22.63
N ASN A 313 14.39 -12.39 -22.75
CA ASN A 313 15.71 -11.99 -23.22
C ASN A 313 15.66 -11.35 -24.62
N ASN A 314 14.72 -11.76 -25.49
CA ASN A 314 14.53 -11.13 -26.79
C ASN A 314 14.11 -9.65 -26.63
N PHE A 315 13.17 -9.35 -25.73
CA PHE A 315 12.75 -7.99 -25.42
C PHE A 315 13.88 -7.16 -24.77
N MET A 316 14.58 -7.72 -23.78
CA MET A 316 15.69 -7.03 -23.11
C MET A 316 16.85 -6.72 -24.06
N SER A 317 17.13 -7.60 -25.04
CA SER A 317 18.18 -7.36 -26.04
C SER A 317 17.92 -6.12 -26.91
N LEU A 318 16.65 -5.69 -27.00
CA LEU A 318 16.20 -4.50 -27.71
C LEU A 318 16.13 -3.26 -26.80
N GLY A 319 16.61 -3.35 -25.56
CA GLY A 319 16.54 -2.29 -24.57
C GLY A 319 15.24 -2.26 -23.78
N GLY A 320 14.45 -3.34 -23.82
CA GLY A 320 13.27 -3.55 -22.99
C GLY A 320 13.55 -3.41 -21.49
N ARG A 321 12.67 -2.73 -20.76
CA ARG A 321 12.87 -2.42 -19.33
C ARG A 321 11.69 -2.77 -18.45
N THR A 322 10.46 -2.63 -18.94
CA THR A 322 9.26 -2.89 -18.14
C THR A 322 8.27 -3.77 -18.90
N ILE A 323 7.69 -4.75 -18.22
CA ILE A 323 6.52 -5.48 -18.72
C ILE A 323 5.44 -5.45 -17.64
N VAL A 324 4.21 -5.22 -18.05
CA VAL A 324 3.02 -5.35 -17.22
C VAL A 324 2.38 -6.71 -17.53
N ASP A 325 2.30 -7.57 -16.51
CA ASP A 325 1.56 -8.81 -16.57
C ASP A 325 0.08 -8.53 -16.24
N ALA A 326 -0.79 -8.65 -17.25
CA ALA A 326 -2.21 -8.35 -17.17
C ALA A 326 -3.04 -9.48 -16.54
N THR A 327 -2.40 -10.58 -16.11
CA THR A 327 -3.07 -11.71 -15.43
C THR A 327 -3.55 -11.26 -14.05
N GLY A 328 -4.77 -10.74 -13.97
CA GLY A 328 -5.29 -10.02 -12.80
C GLY A 328 -5.84 -10.86 -11.66
N SER A 329 -6.06 -12.16 -11.90
CA SER A 329 -6.79 -13.04 -10.99
C SER A 329 -6.26 -14.47 -11.02
N GLU A 330 -6.47 -15.19 -9.92
CA GLU A 330 -6.21 -16.63 -9.84
C GLU A 330 -7.05 -17.44 -10.85
N SER A 331 -8.15 -16.88 -11.35
CA SER A 331 -9.06 -17.53 -12.30
C SER A 331 -8.41 -17.83 -13.66
N ILE A 332 -7.40 -17.05 -14.02
CA ILE A 332 -6.60 -17.19 -15.24
C ILE A 332 -5.11 -17.45 -14.93
N GLY A 333 -4.81 -17.90 -13.70
CA GLY A 333 -3.48 -18.43 -13.35
C GLY A 333 -2.43 -17.41 -12.91
N ARG A 334 -2.82 -16.26 -12.32
CA ARG A 334 -1.87 -15.27 -11.81
C ARG A 334 -0.85 -15.89 -10.83
N ASP A 335 0.44 -15.78 -11.14
CA ASP A 335 1.55 -16.27 -10.29
C ASP A 335 2.57 -15.16 -9.96
N VAL A 336 2.30 -14.45 -8.86
CA VAL A 336 3.13 -13.31 -8.42
C VAL A 336 4.52 -13.71 -7.91
N LEU A 337 4.68 -14.95 -7.43
CA LEU A 337 5.98 -15.43 -6.94
C LEU A 337 6.92 -15.67 -8.11
N SER A 338 6.43 -16.32 -9.16
CA SER A 338 7.17 -16.50 -10.41
C SER A 338 7.48 -15.16 -11.08
N LEU A 339 6.53 -14.20 -11.10
CA LEU A 339 6.80 -12.84 -11.58
C LEU A 339 7.97 -12.17 -10.83
N ARG A 340 8.00 -12.25 -9.50
CA ARG A 340 9.10 -11.70 -8.70
C ARG A 340 10.40 -12.44 -8.94
N GLU A 341 10.37 -13.76 -9.08
CA GLU A 341 11.57 -14.54 -9.38
C GLU A 341 12.20 -14.13 -10.71
N VAL A 342 11.39 -13.96 -11.76
CA VAL A 342 11.85 -13.45 -13.07
C VAL A 342 12.42 -12.03 -12.92
N ALA A 343 11.73 -11.13 -12.21
CA ALA A 343 12.20 -9.76 -12.00
C ALA A 343 13.57 -9.73 -11.31
N LEU A 344 13.78 -10.55 -10.27
CA LEU A 344 15.04 -10.64 -9.55
C LEU A 344 16.17 -11.26 -10.39
N LYS A 345 15.87 -12.28 -11.21
CA LYS A 345 16.86 -12.94 -12.08
C LYS A 345 17.30 -12.07 -13.26
N THR A 346 16.37 -11.29 -13.82
CA THR A 346 16.59 -10.54 -15.08
C THR A 346 16.90 -9.06 -14.86
N GLY A 347 16.48 -8.49 -13.72
CA GLY A 347 16.52 -7.05 -13.47
C GLY A 347 15.45 -6.26 -14.24
N LEU A 348 14.48 -6.94 -14.85
CA LEU A 348 13.33 -6.32 -15.52
C LEU A 348 12.33 -5.77 -14.49
N ASN A 349 11.75 -4.61 -14.77
CA ASN A 349 10.61 -4.11 -14.00
C ASN A 349 9.37 -4.91 -14.41
N ILE A 350 8.80 -5.69 -13.48
CA ILE A 350 7.58 -6.47 -13.76
C ILE A 350 6.45 -5.95 -12.89
N VAL A 351 5.34 -5.59 -13.52
CA VAL A 351 4.14 -5.10 -12.82
C VAL A 351 3.11 -6.23 -12.81
N ALA A 352 2.66 -6.62 -11.62
CA ALA A 352 1.52 -7.51 -11.49
C ALA A 352 0.21 -6.72 -11.51
N SER A 353 -0.88 -7.38 -11.93
CA SER A 353 -2.21 -6.78 -11.98
C SER A 353 -3.17 -7.40 -10.97
N SER A 354 -4.26 -6.69 -10.68
CA SER A 354 -5.31 -7.11 -9.76
C SER A 354 -6.69 -6.75 -10.31
N GLY A 355 -7.53 -7.74 -10.54
CA GLY A 355 -8.91 -7.50 -10.98
C GLY A 355 -9.59 -8.79 -11.47
N PRO A 356 -10.91 -8.93 -11.29
CA PRO A 356 -11.63 -10.09 -11.84
C PRO A 356 -11.70 -10.04 -13.37
N TYR A 357 -11.50 -11.19 -14.00
CA TYR A 357 -11.63 -11.37 -15.44
C TYR A 357 -13.10 -11.64 -15.85
N LEU A 358 -13.33 -12.39 -16.93
CA LEU A 358 -14.67 -12.71 -17.43
C LEU A 358 -15.42 -13.68 -16.52
N GLU A 359 -16.75 -13.61 -16.51
CA GLU A 359 -17.60 -14.49 -15.67
C GLU A 359 -17.38 -15.98 -15.98
N LYS A 360 -17.04 -16.32 -17.24
CA LYS A 360 -16.68 -17.68 -17.66
C LYS A 360 -15.54 -18.29 -16.82
N PHE A 361 -14.56 -17.48 -16.42
CA PHE A 361 -13.39 -17.93 -15.64
C PHE A 361 -13.57 -17.69 -14.14
N GLU A 362 -14.17 -16.56 -13.77
CA GLU A 362 -14.35 -16.21 -12.38
C GLU A 362 -15.42 -17.05 -11.68
N SER A 363 -16.43 -17.54 -12.43
CA SER A 363 -17.53 -18.33 -11.89
C SER A 363 -18.14 -17.62 -10.66
N ALA A 364 -18.32 -18.31 -9.53
CA ALA A 364 -18.89 -17.73 -8.32
C ALA A 364 -18.11 -16.52 -7.75
N ARG A 365 -16.82 -16.33 -8.09
CA ARG A 365 -15.99 -15.25 -7.51
C ARG A 365 -16.47 -13.86 -7.92
N ILE A 366 -16.91 -13.68 -9.16
CA ILE A 366 -17.33 -12.38 -9.70
C ILE A 366 -18.69 -11.90 -9.15
N HIS A 367 -19.49 -12.80 -8.57
CA HIS A 367 -20.81 -12.46 -8.00
C HIS A 367 -20.75 -11.90 -6.57
N LYS A 368 -19.55 -11.69 -6.01
CA LYS A 368 -19.38 -11.00 -4.73
C LYS A 368 -19.92 -9.56 -4.81
N PRO A 369 -20.34 -8.95 -3.68
CA PRO A 369 -20.75 -7.55 -3.66
C PRO A 369 -19.65 -6.62 -4.18
N VAL A 370 -20.06 -5.53 -4.84
CA VAL A 370 -19.17 -4.55 -5.48
C VAL A 370 -18.12 -4.02 -4.50
N GLU A 371 -18.54 -3.67 -3.28
CA GLU A 371 -17.68 -3.13 -2.23
C GLU A 371 -16.65 -4.16 -1.76
N LEU A 372 -17.04 -5.45 -1.72
CA LEU A 372 -16.13 -6.52 -1.35
C LEU A 372 -15.08 -6.73 -2.43
N LEU A 373 -15.48 -6.80 -3.71
CA LEU A 373 -14.54 -6.90 -4.83
C LEU A 373 -13.57 -5.70 -4.86
N ALA A 374 -14.09 -4.49 -4.67
CA ALA A 374 -13.26 -3.28 -4.61
C ALA A 374 -12.25 -3.33 -3.46
N SER A 375 -12.68 -3.81 -2.29
CA SER A 375 -11.79 -3.96 -1.12
C SER A 375 -10.69 -5.00 -1.32
N LEU A 376 -10.95 -6.05 -2.10
CA LEU A 376 -9.96 -7.07 -2.45
C LEU A 376 -8.90 -6.47 -3.37
N ILE A 377 -9.32 -5.74 -4.42
CA ILE A 377 -8.39 -5.03 -5.32
C ILE A 377 -7.57 -4.00 -4.52
N ASP A 378 -8.20 -3.21 -3.66
CA ASP A 378 -7.52 -2.21 -2.83
C ASP A 378 -6.47 -2.83 -1.89
N LYS A 379 -6.80 -3.99 -1.29
CA LYS A 379 -5.85 -4.75 -0.47
C LYS A 379 -4.64 -5.20 -1.28
N GLU A 380 -4.84 -5.72 -2.48
CA GLU A 380 -3.75 -6.20 -3.34
C GLU A 380 -2.85 -5.08 -3.87
N LEU A 381 -3.42 -3.88 -4.10
CA LEU A 381 -2.65 -2.69 -4.47
C LEU A 381 -1.82 -2.12 -3.32
N ASN A 382 -2.33 -2.18 -2.09
CA ASN A 382 -1.75 -1.43 -0.97
C ASN A 382 -0.99 -2.29 0.05
N GLN A 383 -1.40 -3.55 0.24
CA GLN A 383 -0.88 -4.44 1.28
C GLN A 383 -0.11 -5.62 0.68
N GLY A 384 -0.69 -6.30 -0.33
CA GLY A 384 -0.07 -7.43 -1.00
C GLY A 384 -1.08 -8.45 -1.54
N ILE A 385 -0.63 -9.28 -2.47
CA ILE A 385 -1.42 -10.33 -3.13
C ILE A 385 -1.33 -11.62 -2.33
N GLY A 386 -2.48 -12.18 -1.96
CA GLY A 386 -2.57 -13.36 -1.08
C GLY A 386 -1.92 -13.09 0.29
N GLU A 387 -0.99 -13.96 0.69
CA GLU A 387 -0.21 -13.86 1.93
C GLU A 387 1.18 -13.22 1.72
N THR A 388 1.43 -12.66 0.53
CA THR A 388 2.72 -12.07 0.17
C THR A 388 2.77 -10.57 0.43
N ASP A 389 3.98 -10.00 0.38
CA ASP A 389 4.19 -8.54 0.35
C ASP A 389 4.24 -7.97 -1.09
N ILE A 390 3.91 -8.79 -2.10
CA ILE A 390 3.94 -8.40 -3.52
C ILE A 390 2.67 -7.61 -3.83
N ARG A 391 2.80 -6.36 -4.24
CA ARG A 391 1.65 -5.50 -4.57
C ARG A 391 1.42 -5.43 -6.07
N ALA A 392 0.16 -5.38 -6.49
CA ALA A 392 -0.21 -5.05 -7.85
C ALA A 392 0.10 -3.57 -8.17
N GLY A 393 0.42 -3.28 -9.43
CA GLY A 393 0.63 -1.92 -9.94
C GLY A 393 -0.35 -1.49 -11.02
N MET A 394 -1.24 -2.39 -11.46
CA MET A 394 -2.34 -2.10 -12.38
C MET A 394 -3.63 -2.76 -11.87
N ILE A 395 -4.77 -2.11 -12.10
CA ILE A 395 -6.09 -2.73 -11.94
C ILE A 395 -6.47 -3.34 -13.28
N GLY A 396 -6.72 -4.65 -13.31
CA GLY A 396 -7.10 -5.34 -14.54
C GLY A 396 -6.37 -6.67 -14.76
N GLU A 397 -6.48 -7.25 -15.96
CA GLU A 397 -7.44 -6.82 -17.00
C GLU A 397 -8.89 -7.08 -16.54
N ILE A 398 -9.75 -6.06 -16.57
CA ILE A 398 -11.13 -6.21 -16.08
C ILE A 398 -11.99 -6.78 -17.21
N GLY A 399 -12.55 -7.97 -16.98
CA GLY A 399 -13.29 -8.72 -17.98
C GLY A 399 -14.61 -8.07 -18.40
N VAL A 400 -14.73 -7.73 -19.68
CA VAL A 400 -16.02 -7.45 -20.35
C VAL A 400 -16.23 -8.47 -21.47
N SER A 401 -17.14 -9.43 -21.27
CA SER A 401 -17.42 -10.44 -22.30
C SER A 401 -18.34 -9.89 -23.39
N PRO A 402 -18.52 -10.61 -24.52
CA PRO A 402 -19.55 -10.28 -25.51
C PRO A 402 -20.97 -10.17 -24.95
N ALA A 403 -21.27 -10.88 -23.85
CA ALA A 403 -22.58 -10.81 -23.20
C ALA A 403 -22.69 -9.64 -22.21
N PHE A 404 -21.55 -9.08 -21.79
CA PHE A 404 -21.40 -8.05 -20.76
C PHE A 404 -22.38 -8.24 -19.60
N THR A 405 -22.18 -9.33 -18.86
CA THR A 405 -23.14 -9.82 -17.88
C THR A 405 -23.32 -8.85 -16.71
N GLN A 406 -24.35 -9.06 -15.90
CA GLN A 406 -24.53 -8.24 -14.70
C GLN A 406 -23.37 -8.39 -13.70
N ALA A 407 -22.75 -9.57 -13.62
CA ALA A 407 -21.59 -9.78 -12.76
C ALA A 407 -20.36 -9.02 -13.27
N GLU A 408 -20.11 -9.01 -14.58
CA GLU A 408 -19.03 -8.24 -15.21
C GLU A 408 -19.24 -6.73 -15.03
N ARG A 409 -20.48 -6.25 -15.14
CA ARG A 409 -20.83 -4.85 -14.83
C ARG A 409 -20.52 -4.48 -13.38
N ASN A 410 -20.83 -5.39 -12.45
CA ASN A 410 -20.52 -5.18 -11.03
C ASN A 410 -19.01 -5.24 -10.76
N SER A 411 -18.29 -6.13 -11.46
CA SER A 411 -16.81 -6.18 -11.44
C SER A 411 -16.21 -4.85 -11.94
N LEU A 412 -16.72 -4.31 -13.05
CA LEU A 412 -16.27 -3.03 -13.60
C LEU A 412 -16.53 -1.86 -12.63
N ARG A 413 -17.68 -1.84 -11.95
CA ARG A 413 -17.96 -0.88 -10.86
C ARG A 413 -16.99 -1.05 -9.69
N ALA A 414 -16.68 -2.28 -9.30
CA ALA A 414 -15.76 -2.57 -8.21
C ALA A 414 -14.33 -2.10 -8.54
N ALA A 415 -13.85 -2.40 -9.74
CA ALA A 415 -12.57 -1.93 -10.25
C ALA A 415 -12.51 -0.39 -10.31
N SER A 416 -13.59 0.25 -10.77
CA SER A 416 -13.72 1.71 -10.81
C SER A 416 -13.68 2.34 -9.41
N LEU A 417 -14.32 1.70 -8.42
CA LEU A 417 -14.26 2.15 -7.03
C LEU A 417 -12.84 2.02 -6.45
N ALA A 418 -12.16 0.90 -6.71
CA ALA A 418 -10.77 0.70 -6.30
C ALA A 418 -9.82 1.71 -6.97
N GLN A 419 -10.03 2.00 -8.26
CA GLN A 419 -9.26 3.00 -9.00
C GLN A 419 -9.41 4.40 -8.39
N ARG A 420 -10.63 4.78 -8.00
CA ARG A 420 -10.88 6.08 -7.36
C ARG A 420 -10.19 6.23 -6.01
N ASN A 421 -10.08 5.13 -5.26
CA ASN A 421 -9.32 5.10 -4.02
C ASN A 421 -7.80 5.14 -4.29
N ASN A 422 -7.37 4.73 -5.48
CA ASN A 422 -5.96 4.64 -5.90
C ASN A 422 -5.71 5.42 -7.21
N PRO A 423 -5.85 6.76 -7.23
CA PRO A 423 -5.87 7.57 -8.47
C PRO A 423 -4.55 7.60 -9.25
N HIS A 424 -3.50 6.99 -8.71
CA HIS A 424 -2.20 6.85 -9.37
C HIS A 424 -2.13 5.58 -10.23
N THR A 425 -2.92 4.56 -9.91
CA THR A 425 -3.00 3.26 -10.58
C THR A 425 -3.87 3.35 -11.83
N ALA A 426 -3.38 2.78 -12.94
CA ALA A 426 -4.14 2.65 -14.17
C ALA A 426 -5.13 1.48 -14.08
N MET A 427 -6.22 1.57 -14.83
CA MET A 427 -7.22 0.52 -14.99
C MET A 427 -7.26 0.09 -16.46
N ASN A 428 -6.91 -1.17 -16.70
CA ASN A 428 -7.00 -1.81 -18.01
C ASN A 428 -8.29 -2.65 -18.08
N ILE A 429 -9.03 -2.51 -19.17
CA ILE A 429 -10.32 -3.17 -19.38
C ILE A 429 -10.21 -4.07 -20.61
N HIS A 430 -10.37 -5.38 -20.40
CA HIS A 430 -10.53 -6.36 -21.46
C HIS A 430 -11.81 -6.07 -22.23
N MET A 431 -11.70 -5.73 -23.51
CA MET A 431 -12.86 -5.48 -24.37
C MET A 431 -13.13 -6.66 -25.30
N PRO A 432 -14.41 -6.96 -25.61
CA PRO A 432 -14.72 -7.89 -26.69
C PRO A 432 -14.45 -7.18 -28.03
N GLY A 433 -13.21 -7.20 -28.50
CA GLY A 433 -12.67 -6.31 -29.55
C GLY A 433 -13.42 -6.33 -30.90
N TRP A 434 -14.08 -7.45 -31.24
CA TRP A 434 -14.92 -7.56 -32.44
C TRP A 434 -16.31 -6.90 -32.29
N LEU A 435 -16.68 -6.44 -31.09
CA LEU A 435 -17.89 -5.69 -30.79
C LEU A 435 -17.58 -4.21 -30.50
N ARG A 436 -18.62 -3.42 -30.19
CA ARG A 436 -18.54 -1.96 -29.97
C ARG A 436 -19.19 -1.56 -28.65
N LEU A 437 -18.82 -2.23 -27.57
CA LEU A 437 -19.37 -1.97 -26.22
C LEU A 437 -18.72 -0.78 -25.50
N GLY A 438 -17.75 -0.11 -26.12
CA GLY A 438 -16.98 0.96 -25.46
C GLY A 438 -17.83 2.11 -24.91
N ASP A 439 -18.91 2.51 -25.58
CA ASP A 439 -19.81 3.53 -25.02
C ASP A 439 -20.41 3.09 -23.68
N GLU A 440 -20.96 1.88 -23.63
CA GLU A 440 -21.60 1.34 -22.43
C GLU A 440 -20.60 1.12 -21.29
N VAL A 441 -19.40 0.63 -21.62
CA VAL A 441 -18.29 0.49 -20.66
C VAL A 441 -17.90 1.85 -20.09
N LEU A 442 -17.70 2.85 -20.95
CA LEU A 442 -17.28 4.18 -20.52
C LEU A 442 -18.41 4.97 -19.83
N ASP A 443 -19.68 4.68 -20.11
CA ASP A 443 -20.81 5.24 -19.37
C ASP A 443 -20.79 4.77 -17.90
N ILE A 444 -20.45 3.51 -17.65
CA ILE A 444 -20.24 3.01 -16.28
C ILE A 444 -19.00 3.65 -15.67
N VAL A 445 -17.86 3.62 -16.36
CA VAL A 445 -16.57 3.99 -15.76
C VAL A 445 -16.45 5.51 -15.55
N LEU A 446 -16.82 6.31 -16.55
CA LEU A 446 -16.63 7.76 -16.56
C LEU A 446 -17.84 8.50 -16.00
N GLU A 447 -19.06 8.16 -16.42
CA GLU A 447 -20.26 8.93 -16.05
C GLU A 447 -20.80 8.48 -14.68
N GLU A 448 -21.03 7.17 -14.51
CA GLU A 448 -21.56 6.61 -13.26
C GLU A 448 -20.48 6.65 -12.16
N MET A 449 -19.32 6.05 -12.42
CA MET A 449 -18.30 5.85 -11.40
C MET A 449 -17.35 7.03 -11.24
N ASN A 450 -17.28 7.96 -12.19
CA ASN A 450 -16.43 9.16 -12.16
C ASN A 450 -14.92 8.85 -12.06
N VAL A 451 -14.47 7.81 -12.77
CA VAL A 451 -13.04 7.51 -12.94
C VAL A 451 -12.39 8.53 -13.89
N SER A 452 -11.14 8.91 -13.62
CA SER A 452 -10.40 9.79 -14.53
C SER A 452 -10.11 9.05 -15.84
N PRO A 453 -10.53 9.59 -17.01
CA PRO A 453 -10.36 8.90 -18.29
C PRO A 453 -8.89 8.68 -18.64
N ALA A 454 -8.00 9.60 -18.23
CA ALA A 454 -6.55 9.48 -18.42
C ALA A 454 -5.89 8.29 -17.68
N LYS A 455 -6.67 7.54 -16.86
CA LYS A 455 -6.24 6.34 -16.14
C LYS A 455 -6.92 5.07 -16.64
N VAL A 456 -7.66 5.13 -17.73
CA VAL A 456 -8.38 3.99 -18.31
C VAL A 456 -7.79 3.65 -19.66
N SER A 457 -7.41 2.39 -19.87
CA SER A 457 -7.11 1.86 -21.20
C SER A 457 -8.13 0.80 -21.60
N LEU A 458 -8.50 0.81 -22.88
CA LEU A 458 -9.37 -0.18 -23.52
C LEU A 458 -8.49 -1.16 -24.29
N ALA A 459 -8.30 -2.35 -23.73
CA ALA A 459 -7.56 -3.45 -24.36
C ALA A 459 -8.28 -3.93 -25.63
N HIS A 460 -7.56 -4.66 -26.48
CA HIS A 460 -8.08 -5.30 -27.70
C HIS A 460 -8.76 -4.30 -28.64
N SER A 461 -8.18 -3.10 -28.80
CA SER A 461 -8.69 -2.10 -29.73
C SER A 461 -8.40 -2.46 -31.19
N ASP A 462 -7.48 -3.41 -31.46
CA ASP A 462 -7.05 -3.83 -32.80
C ASP A 462 -8.20 -4.22 -33.74
N PRO A 463 -9.16 -5.10 -33.37
CA PRO A 463 -10.21 -5.53 -34.30
C PRO A 463 -11.20 -4.42 -34.67
N SER A 464 -11.13 -3.27 -33.97
CA SER A 464 -11.86 -2.06 -34.31
C SER A 464 -11.11 -1.07 -35.19
N GLY A 465 -9.87 -1.36 -35.60
CA GLY A 465 -8.99 -0.42 -36.32
C GLY A 465 -9.54 0.16 -37.63
N LYS A 466 -10.45 -0.55 -38.32
CA LYS A 466 -11.12 -0.03 -39.52
C LYS A 466 -12.29 0.91 -39.21
N ASP A 467 -12.78 0.89 -37.97
CA ASP A 467 -13.89 1.72 -37.48
C ASP A 467 -13.36 2.96 -36.76
N VAL A 468 -12.76 3.85 -37.56
CA VAL A 468 -12.12 5.09 -37.07
C VAL A 468 -13.11 5.97 -36.32
N ALA A 469 -14.39 5.98 -36.73
CA ALA A 469 -15.43 6.77 -36.05
C ALA A 469 -15.64 6.30 -34.61
N TYR A 470 -15.73 4.99 -34.39
CA TYR A 470 -15.81 4.41 -33.05
C TYR A 470 -14.56 4.71 -32.22
N GLN A 471 -13.36 4.43 -32.76
CA GLN A 471 -12.12 4.64 -32.03
C GLN A 471 -11.92 6.10 -31.63
N ARG A 472 -12.19 7.05 -32.53
CA ARG A 472 -12.18 8.48 -32.21
C ARG A 472 -13.18 8.86 -31.13
N LYS A 473 -14.39 8.29 -31.17
CA LYS A 473 -15.40 8.55 -30.15
C LYS A 473 -14.89 8.14 -28.75
N MET A 474 -14.19 7.00 -28.65
CA MET A 474 -13.59 6.58 -27.37
C MET A 474 -12.45 7.52 -26.96
N LEU A 475 -11.54 7.84 -27.87
CA LEU A 475 -10.42 8.75 -27.62
C LEU A 475 -10.89 10.16 -27.22
N ASP A 476 -11.96 10.68 -27.82
CA ASP A 476 -12.55 11.98 -27.49
C ASP A 476 -13.13 12.02 -26.07
N ARG A 477 -13.44 10.87 -25.47
CA ARG A 477 -13.79 10.74 -24.03
C ARG A 477 -12.56 10.75 -23.12
N GLY A 478 -11.35 10.79 -23.69
CA GLY A 478 -10.09 11.00 -22.98
C GLY A 478 -9.38 9.74 -22.49
N VAL A 479 -9.85 8.55 -22.88
CA VAL A 479 -9.24 7.26 -22.52
C VAL A 479 -8.12 6.86 -23.48
N TRP A 480 -7.35 5.84 -23.11
CA TRP A 480 -6.34 5.25 -23.97
C TRP A 480 -6.93 4.11 -24.79
N LEU A 481 -6.56 4.03 -26.07
CA LEU A 481 -6.76 2.82 -26.86
C LEU A 481 -5.47 2.01 -26.84
N GLU A 482 -5.63 0.73 -26.55
CA GLU A 482 -4.54 -0.22 -26.46
C GLU A 482 -4.64 -1.19 -27.62
N PHE A 483 -3.62 -1.10 -28.48
CA PHE A 483 -3.40 -2.04 -29.57
C PHE A 483 -2.44 -3.10 -29.06
N ASP A 484 -3.00 -4.07 -28.37
CA ASP A 484 -2.27 -5.14 -27.69
C ASP A 484 -2.25 -6.44 -28.48
N MET A 485 -2.97 -6.57 -29.60
CA MET A 485 -2.96 -7.81 -30.40
C MET A 485 -1.93 -7.76 -31.55
N ILE A 486 -0.88 -6.92 -31.43
CA ILE A 486 0.06 -6.67 -32.52
C ILE A 486 0.91 -7.91 -32.81
N GLY A 487 0.71 -8.49 -33.98
CA GLY A 487 1.40 -9.71 -34.37
C GLY A 487 0.81 -10.98 -33.74
N LEU A 488 -0.43 -10.93 -33.24
CA LEU A 488 -1.12 -12.11 -32.72
C LEU A 488 -1.20 -13.22 -33.80
N ASP A 489 -1.60 -12.87 -35.03
CA ASP A 489 -1.63 -13.75 -36.21
C ASP A 489 -2.35 -15.10 -35.97
N ILE A 490 -3.52 -15.02 -35.33
CA ILE A 490 -4.39 -16.16 -34.99
C ILE A 490 -5.84 -15.86 -35.42
N THR A 491 -6.49 -16.88 -35.96
CA THR A 491 -7.94 -16.93 -36.15
C THR A 491 -8.56 -17.76 -35.06
N PHE A 492 -9.53 -17.19 -34.34
CA PHE A 492 -10.29 -17.90 -33.32
C PHE A 492 -11.62 -18.39 -33.89
N PRO A 493 -11.98 -19.68 -33.74
CA PRO A 493 -13.20 -20.23 -34.33
C PRO A 493 -14.51 -19.57 -33.87
N LYS A 494 -14.56 -18.94 -32.70
CA LYS A 494 -15.79 -18.40 -32.10
C LYS A 494 -15.80 -16.87 -32.10
N GLU A 495 -14.67 -16.25 -31.82
CA GLU A 495 -14.53 -14.82 -31.53
C GLU A 495 -14.32 -14.00 -32.81
N GLY A 496 -13.38 -14.43 -33.67
CA GLY A 496 -13.06 -13.75 -34.91
C GLY A 496 -11.61 -13.91 -35.35
N ILE A 497 -11.26 -13.19 -36.41
CA ILE A 497 -9.91 -13.17 -37.00
C ILE A 497 -9.15 -11.98 -36.43
N ALA A 498 -7.94 -12.20 -35.89
CA ALA A 498 -7.06 -11.11 -35.48
C ALA A 498 -6.65 -10.27 -36.71
N PRO A 499 -6.63 -8.93 -36.62
CA PRO A 499 -6.21 -8.08 -37.73
C PRO A 499 -4.78 -8.36 -38.17
N GLY A 500 -4.51 -8.17 -39.46
CA GLY A 500 -3.15 -8.27 -39.98
C GLY A 500 -2.28 -7.12 -39.45
N VAL A 501 -0.99 -7.38 -39.22
CA VAL A 501 -0.06 -6.36 -38.67
C VAL A 501 -0.02 -5.07 -39.49
N GLN A 502 -0.14 -5.15 -40.82
CA GLN A 502 -0.16 -3.96 -41.68
C GLN A 502 -1.46 -3.15 -41.51
N GLU A 503 -2.59 -3.83 -41.30
CA GLU A 503 -3.88 -3.17 -41.05
C GLU A 503 -3.84 -2.42 -39.71
N THR A 504 -3.27 -3.04 -38.67
CA THR A 504 -3.07 -2.37 -37.37
C THR A 504 -2.09 -1.20 -37.50
N ALA A 505 -1.01 -1.34 -38.26
CA ALA A 505 -0.07 -0.25 -38.50
C ALA A 505 -0.71 0.92 -39.25
N ASP A 506 -1.58 0.66 -40.24
CA ASP A 506 -2.37 1.67 -40.94
C ASP A 506 -3.33 2.38 -39.98
N ALA A 507 -4.06 1.63 -39.15
CA ALA A 507 -5.00 2.19 -38.17
C ALA A 507 -4.31 3.09 -37.15
N VAL A 508 -3.20 2.62 -36.55
CA VAL A 508 -2.42 3.38 -35.56
C VAL A 508 -1.81 4.63 -36.19
N ALA A 509 -1.18 4.52 -37.36
CA ALA A 509 -0.61 5.68 -38.06
C ALA A 509 -1.69 6.71 -38.38
N HIS A 510 -2.87 6.28 -38.82
CA HIS A 510 -3.98 7.17 -39.12
C HIS A 510 -4.49 7.90 -37.86
N LEU A 511 -4.64 7.22 -36.71
CA LEU A 511 -5.01 7.88 -35.47
C LEU A 511 -3.94 8.89 -34.98
N ILE A 512 -2.66 8.58 -35.20
CA ILE A 512 -1.55 9.50 -34.92
C ILE A 512 -1.64 10.74 -35.80
N GLU A 513 -1.90 10.59 -37.11
CA GLU A 513 -2.13 11.71 -38.04
C GLU A 513 -3.30 12.60 -37.61
N LEU A 514 -4.35 12.00 -37.03
CA LEU A 514 -5.50 12.73 -36.45
C LEU A 514 -5.18 13.37 -35.08
N GLY A 515 -3.97 13.18 -34.56
CA GLY A 515 -3.43 13.84 -33.37
C GLY A 515 -3.63 13.07 -32.06
N TYR A 516 -3.99 11.79 -32.10
CA TYR A 516 -4.27 10.98 -30.90
C TYR A 516 -3.05 10.19 -30.37
N ALA A 517 -1.83 10.56 -30.79
CA ALA A 517 -0.60 9.87 -30.39
C ALA A 517 -0.44 9.68 -28.87
N ASP A 518 -0.82 10.69 -28.08
CA ASP A 518 -0.73 10.67 -26.60
C ASP A 518 -1.82 9.84 -25.90
N GLN A 519 -2.61 9.07 -26.65
CA GLN A 519 -3.68 8.21 -26.16
C GLN A 519 -3.62 6.79 -26.74
N ILE A 520 -2.47 6.41 -27.32
CA ILE A 520 -2.24 5.10 -27.92
C ILE A 520 -1.12 4.40 -27.16
N VAL A 521 -1.35 3.14 -26.82
CA VAL A 521 -0.34 2.24 -26.27
C VAL A 521 -0.32 0.93 -27.07
N LEU A 522 0.85 0.29 -27.14
CA LEU A 522 1.13 -0.83 -28.04
C LEU A 522 1.67 -2.03 -27.25
N SER A 523 1.15 -3.23 -27.47
CA SER A 523 1.59 -4.48 -26.83
C SER A 523 1.35 -5.70 -27.73
N HIS A 524 1.62 -6.91 -27.24
CA HIS A 524 1.46 -8.16 -28.00
C HIS A 524 0.41 -9.12 -27.46
N ASP A 525 0.03 -8.95 -26.19
CA ASP A 525 -0.87 -9.85 -25.48
C ASP A 525 -0.39 -11.30 -25.58
N VAL A 526 0.90 -11.56 -25.30
CA VAL A 526 1.42 -12.94 -25.31
C VAL A 526 0.74 -13.73 -24.21
N PHE A 527 -0.28 -14.50 -24.58
CA PHE A 527 -1.08 -15.31 -23.64
C PHE A 527 -1.08 -16.81 -23.95
N LEU A 528 -0.61 -17.23 -25.14
CA LEU A 528 -0.49 -18.63 -25.57
C LEU A 528 0.97 -19.01 -25.87
N LYS A 529 1.34 -20.28 -25.65
CA LYS A 529 2.72 -20.73 -25.92
C LYS A 529 3.10 -20.64 -27.40
N GLN A 530 2.15 -20.75 -28.33
CA GLN A 530 2.42 -20.61 -29.77
C GLN A 530 2.90 -19.21 -30.16
N MET A 531 2.64 -18.20 -29.32
CA MET A 531 3.03 -16.81 -29.59
C MET A 531 4.52 -16.56 -29.30
N TRP A 532 5.17 -17.46 -28.56
CA TRP A 532 6.60 -17.39 -28.28
C TRP A 532 7.44 -17.53 -29.55
N ALA A 533 8.52 -16.74 -29.64
CA ALA A 533 9.43 -16.76 -30.77
C ALA A 533 10.09 -18.13 -30.96
N LYS A 534 10.45 -18.82 -29.86
CA LYS A 534 10.99 -20.18 -29.92
C LYS A 534 10.06 -21.21 -30.58
N ASN A 535 8.76 -20.93 -30.60
CA ASN A 535 7.74 -21.77 -31.20
C ASN A 535 7.32 -21.30 -32.60
N GLY A 536 7.99 -20.30 -33.17
CA GLY A 536 7.63 -19.72 -34.47
C GLY A 536 6.54 -18.65 -34.42
N GLY A 537 6.19 -18.19 -33.21
CA GLY A 537 5.42 -16.96 -33.00
C GLY A 537 6.30 -15.71 -33.07
N ASN A 538 5.75 -14.57 -32.69
CA ASN A 538 6.43 -13.27 -32.79
C ASN A 538 7.22 -12.89 -31.53
N GLY A 539 6.80 -13.39 -30.35
CA GLY A 539 7.42 -13.09 -29.05
C GLY A 539 7.37 -11.59 -28.68
N TRP A 540 8.02 -11.24 -27.57
CA TRP A 540 8.00 -9.88 -27.01
C TRP A 540 8.94 -8.87 -27.70
N GLY A 541 9.70 -9.31 -28.71
CA GLY A 541 10.58 -8.42 -29.47
C GLY A 541 9.89 -7.74 -30.66
N PHE A 542 8.67 -8.15 -31.00
CA PHE A 542 8.07 -7.81 -32.29
C PHE A 542 7.60 -6.35 -32.39
N VAL A 543 6.87 -5.84 -31.40
CA VAL A 543 6.42 -4.44 -31.34
C VAL A 543 7.61 -3.48 -31.41
N PRO A 544 8.60 -3.52 -30.49
CA PRO A 544 9.68 -2.52 -30.48
C PRO A 544 10.64 -2.62 -31.67
N ASN A 545 10.67 -3.73 -32.40
CA ASN A 545 11.57 -3.94 -33.53
C ASN A 545 10.86 -3.79 -34.88
N VAL A 546 9.86 -4.64 -35.14
CA VAL A 546 9.20 -4.75 -36.44
C VAL A 546 8.07 -3.73 -36.56
N PHE A 547 7.17 -3.66 -35.57
CA PHE A 547 5.99 -2.80 -35.69
C PHE A 547 6.35 -1.31 -35.70
N LEU A 548 7.30 -0.88 -34.86
CA LEU A 548 7.80 0.50 -34.91
C LEU A 548 8.45 0.84 -36.25
N ALA A 549 9.13 -0.10 -36.91
CA ALA A 549 9.67 0.11 -38.25
C ALA A 549 8.55 0.28 -39.30
N TYR A 550 7.43 -0.43 -39.15
CA TYR A 550 6.24 -0.25 -40.00
C TYR A 550 5.56 1.11 -39.79
N LEU A 551 5.51 1.63 -38.57
CA LEU A 551 5.02 2.98 -38.30
C LEU A 551 5.98 4.05 -38.85
N ALA A 552 7.29 3.86 -38.70
CA ALA A 552 8.29 4.75 -39.28
C ALA A 552 8.18 4.83 -40.82
N ALA A 553 7.94 3.69 -41.48
CA ALA A 553 7.71 3.64 -42.92
C ALA A 553 6.44 4.38 -43.37
N ARG A 554 5.50 4.61 -42.46
CA ARG A 554 4.28 5.42 -42.65
C ARG A 554 4.46 6.90 -42.30
N GLY A 555 5.68 7.31 -41.94
CA GLY A 555 6.01 8.70 -41.65
C GLY A 555 5.76 9.14 -40.20
N VAL A 556 5.50 8.21 -39.28
CA VAL A 556 5.47 8.53 -37.84
C VAL A 556 6.87 8.87 -37.38
N ASP A 557 7.03 10.03 -36.73
CA ASP A 557 8.32 10.52 -36.28
C ASP A 557 8.86 9.75 -35.06
N ASN A 558 10.19 9.77 -34.89
CA ASN A 558 10.86 9.01 -33.83
C ASN A 558 10.47 9.42 -32.40
N ASP A 559 10.09 10.68 -32.16
CA ASP A 559 9.71 11.13 -30.82
C ASP A 559 8.32 10.58 -30.45
N THR A 560 7.40 10.55 -31.42
CA THR A 560 6.11 9.88 -31.29
C THR A 560 6.29 8.37 -31.08
N LEU A 561 7.11 7.70 -31.89
CA LEU A 561 7.37 6.25 -31.75
C LEU A 561 7.92 5.87 -30.37
N ARG A 562 8.85 6.69 -29.83
CA ARG A 562 9.37 6.48 -28.48
C ARG A 562 8.28 6.62 -27.43
N SER A 563 7.40 7.61 -27.60
CA SER A 563 6.33 7.89 -26.65
C SER A 563 5.22 6.82 -26.67
N SER A 564 4.92 6.20 -27.81
CA SER A 564 3.87 5.16 -27.92
C SER A 564 4.21 3.82 -27.25
N VAL A 565 5.49 3.56 -26.96
CA VAL A 565 5.96 2.35 -26.23
C VAL A 565 6.53 2.72 -24.85
N LEU A 566 6.29 3.95 -24.41
CA LEU A 566 6.60 4.46 -23.09
C LEU A 566 5.30 4.97 -22.46
N ILE A 567 4.74 4.27 -21.47
CA ILE A 567 3.69 4.88 -20.64
C ILE A 567 4.36 5.99 -19.81
N THR A 568 4.44 7.20 -20.37
CA THR A 568 4.83 8.37 -19.60
C THR A 568 3.59 9.00 -19.00
N GLN A 569 3.70 9.51 -17.77
CA GLN A 569 2.63 10.28 -17.13
C GLN A 569 2.38 11.65 -17.80
N ARG A 570 2.59 11.80 -19.11
CA ARG A 570 2.19 13.01 -19.82
C ARG A 570 0.67 13.02 -19.91
N GLY A 571 0.07 13.55 -18.85
CA GLY A 571 -1.35 13.82 -18.77
C GLY A 571 -1.79 14.69 -19.94
N CYS A 572 -2.99 14.39 -20.43
CA CYS A 572 -3.68 15.07 -21.52
C CYS A 572 -3.60 16.60 -21.36
N SER A 573 -2.71 17.23 -22.12
CA SER A 573 -2.50 18.68 -22.15
C SER A 573 -3.22 19.30 -23.36
N ARG A 574 -4.50 18.94 -23.58
CA ARG A 574 -5.32 19.58 -24.63
C ARG A 574 -6.16 20.76 -24.13
N HIS A 575 -6.07 21.16 -22.86
CA HIS A 575 -6.92 22.24 -22.30
C HIS A 575 -6.18 23.50 -21.81
N SER A 576 -4.86 23.63 -22.01
CA SER A 576 -4.10 24.77 -21.50
C SER A 576 -3.55 25.75 -22.55
N GLN A 577 -3.76 25.53 -23.86
CA GLN A 577 -3.19 26.41 -24.90
C GLN A 577 -4.17 27.29 -25.69
N GLN A 578 -5.47 27.32 -25.37
CA GLN A 578 -6.43 28.19 -26.09
C GLN A 578 -6.83 29.50 -25.39
N ASN A 579 -6.31 29.84 -24.21
CA ASN A 579 -6.74 31.04 -23.46
C ASN A 579 -5.63 32.01 -23.04
N ALA A 580 -4.57 32.17 -23.84
CA ALA A 580 -3.60 33.24 -23.60
C ALA A 580 -3.00 33.78 -24.91
N ARG A 581 -3.77 34.64 -25.61
CA ARG A 581 -3.27 35.82 -26.35
C ARG A 581 -4.45 36.58 -26.96
N CYS A 582 -5.17 37.30 -26.11
CA CYS A 582 -5.86 38.51 -26.52
C CYS A 582 -5.13 39.71 -25.90
N LEU A 583 -4.77 40.65 -26.78
CA LEU A 583 -4.55 42.08 -26.53
C LEU A 583 -3.25 42.48 -25.80
N THR A 584 -2.34 43.12 -26.53
CA THR A 584 -2.22 44.60 -26.53
C THR A 584 -1.19 45.08 -27.58
N PRO A 585 -1.20 46.38 -27.96
CA PRO A 585 -0.94 46.87 -29.32
C PRO A 585 0.39 47.63 -29.48
N GLY A 586 0.75 47.97 -30.72
CA GLY A 586 1.52 49.19 -30.98
C GLY A 586 2.59 49.09 -32.07
N TYR A 587 2.34 49.87 -33.13
CA TYR A 587 3.21 50.34 -34.21
C TYR A 587 3.47 49.43 -35.40
#